data_AF-A0A354WUJ3-F1
#
_entry.id   AF-A0A354WUJ3-F1
#
_cell.length_a   1.000
_cell.length_b   1.000
_cell.length_c   1.000
_cell.angle_alpha   90.00
_cell.angle_beta   90.00
_cell.angle_gamma   90.00
#
_symmetry.space_group_name_H-M   'P 1'
#
loop_
_entity.id
_entity.type
_entity.pdbx_description
1 polymer ?
#
loop_
_entity_poly.entity_id
_entity_poly.type
_entity_poly.pdbx_seq_one_letter_code
_entity_poly.pdbx_strand_id
1 'polypeptide(L)'
;RFAFVAGGTGKPITAYVNRGYEIHMGQTSLLPGTLARPVAELEDGGEDGYYMSDRCWGSYLHGILDNPEVLDRLAEGLTRDSSAPFDYGAFKEEQYDKLAGWVRAHADVDYIYRTAGAK
;
A
#
# COMPACT_ATOMS: atom_id res chain seq x y z
N ARG A 1 -5.42 -8.12 5.93
CA ARG A 1 -5.81 -7.34 4.71
C ARG A 1 -6.54 -6.08 5.16
N PHE A 2 -6.94 -5.18 4.25
CA PHE A 2 -7.72 -4.01 4.64
C PHE A 2 -8.79 -3.62 3.61
N ALA A 3 -9.78 -2.86 4.06
CA ALA A 3 -10.80 -2.21 3.27
C ALA A 3 -10.51 -0.70 3.26
N PHE A 4 -10.53 -0.06 2.09
CA PHE A 4 -10.27 1.37 1.97
C PHE A 4 -11.56 2.16 2.18
N VAL A 5 -11.61 2.96 3.27
CA VAL A 5 -12.84 3.63 3.74
C VAL A 5 -12.75 5.16 3.75
N ALA A 6 -11.59 5.71 3.39
CA ALA A 6 -11.36 7.15 3.27
C ALA A 6 -12.44 7.86 2.43
N GLY A 7 -12.90 9.02 2.92
CA GLY A 7 -13.96 9.80 2.28
C GLY A 7 -15.38 9.34 2.57
N GLY A 8 -15.57 8.30 3.40
CA GLY A 8 -16.90 7.79 3.71
C GLY A 8 -17.57 7.26 2.44
N THR A 9 -16.97 6.24 1.84
CA THR A 9 -17.37 5.71 0.51
C THR A 9 -18.84 5.29 0.42
N GLY A 10 -19.55 5.19 1.56
CA GLY A 10 -20.93 4.74 1.66
C GLY A 10 -21.13 3.28 1.23
N LYS A 11 -20.05 2.63 0.81
CA LYS A 11 -20.03 1.28 0.28
C LYS A 11 -19.88 0.35 1.49
N PRO A 12 -20.82 -0.58 1.71
CA PRO A 12 -20.64 -1.58 2.76
C PRO A 12 -19.32 -2.31 2.49
N ILE A 13 -18.55 -2.57 3.55
CA ILE A 13 -17.33 -3.37 3.45
C ILE A 13 -17.76 -4.79 3.13
N THR A 14 -17.75 -5.12 1.84
CA THR A 14 -18.12 -6.46 1.37
C THR A 14 -16.94 -7.41 1.37
N ALA A 15 -15.70 -6.90 1.37
CA ALA A 15 -14.47 -7.68 1.40
C ALA A 15 -13.23 -6.83 1.74
N TYR A 16 -12.25 -7.46 2.40
CA TYR A 16 -10.90 -6.91 2.63
C TYR A 16 -9.96 -7.32 1.48
N VAL A 17 -10.09 -6.68 0.31
CA VAL A 17 -9.34 -7.08 -0.90
C VAL A 17 -7.95 -6.47 -0.98
N ASN A 18 -7.71 -5.37 -0.26
CA ASN A 18 -6.45 -4.64 -0.33
C ASN A 18 -5.39 -5.27 0.59
N ARG A 19 -4.12 -5.11 0.21
CA ARG A 19 -2.97 -5.63 0.94
C ARG A 19 -2.06 -4.49 1.38
N GLY A 20 -1.65 -4.57 2.64
CA GLY A 20 -0.69 -3.68 3.27
C GLY A 20 -0.24 -4.28 4.59
N TYR A 21 0.79 -3.70 5.19
CA TYR A 21 1.33 -4.13 6.46
C TYR A 21 1.84 -2.94 7.28
N GLU A 22 1.96 -3.11 8.58
CA GLU A 22 2.48 -2.09 9.49
C GLU A 22 3.86 -2.50 10.02
N ILE A 23 4.85 -1.61 9.91
CA ILE A 23 6.17 -1.75 10.55
C ILE A 23 6.58 -0.37 11.06
N HIS A 24 5.88 0.10 12.09
CA HIS A 24 6.21 1.35 12.77
C HIS A 24 6.11 1.19 14.29
N MET A 25 6.90 1.98 15.01
CA MET A 25 6.89 2.02 16.47
C MET A 25 6.03 3.18 17.02
N GLY A 26 5.77 4.19 16.17
CA GLY A 26 4.98 5.36 16.57
C GLY A 26 3.50 5.01 16.70
N GLN A 27 2.85 5.57 17.71
CA GLN A 27 1.40 5.50 17.90
C GLN A 27 0.80 6.90 17.74
N THR A 28 -0.24 7.02 16.92
CA THR A 28 -0.99 8.27 16.76
C THR A 28 -2.28 8.20 17.56
N SER A 29 -2.60 9.28 18.26
CA SER A 29 -3.88 9.47 18.94
C SER A 29 -4.58 10.70 18.40
N LEU A 30 -5.92 10.64 18.39
CA LEU A 30 -6.73 11.78 18.00
C LEU A 30 -6.65 12.88 19.05
N LEU A 31 -6.66 14.14 18.60
CA LEU A 31 -6.81 15.27 19.50
C LEU A 31 -8.20 15.27 20.14
N PRO A 32 -8.35 15.77 21.39
CA PRO A 32 -9.65 15.85 22.06
C PRO A 32 -10.72 16.54 21.20
N GLY A 33 -11.90 15.93 21.11
CA GLY A 33 -13.03 16.45 20.33
C GLY A 33 -12.96 16.18 18.81
N THR A 34 -11.91 15.50 18.34
CA THR A 34 -11.79 15.09 16.93
C THR A 34 -12.61 13.83 16.68
N LEU A 35 -13.49 13.85 15.67
CA LEU A 35 -14.20 12.66 15.22
C LEU A 35 -13.24 11.74 14.46
N ALA A 36 -13.33 10.44 14.74
CA ALA A 36 -12.61 9.40 14.01
C ALA A 36 -13.06 9.37 12.55
N ARG A 37 -12.07 9.33 11.65
CA ARG A 37 -12.25 9.27 10.20
C ARG A 37 -11.12 8.39 9.64
N PRO A 38 -11.16 7.07 9.85
CA PRO A 38 -10.07 6.19 9.44
C PRO A 38 -9.91 6.20 7.91
N VAL A 39 -8.71 5.89 7.45
CA VAL A 39 -8.43 5.66 6.02
C VAL A 39 -8.72 4.22 5.64
N ALA A 40 -8.41 3.30 6.54
CA ALA A 40 -8.57 1.86 6.34
C ALA A 40 -9.21 1.19 7.56
N GLU A 41 -10.06 0.20 7.28
CA GLU A 41 -10.48 -0.79 8.27
C GLU A 41 -9.71 -2.09 8.00
N LEU A 42 -9.08 -2.63 9.04
CA LEU A 42 -8.26 -3.82 9.00
C LEU A 42 -9.13 -5.06 9.21
N GLU A 43 -8.70 -6.18 8.63
CA GLU A 43 -9.42 -7.46 8.70
C GLU A 43 -9.59 -8.00 10.14
N ASP A 44 -8.74 -7.56 11.07
CA ASP A 44 -8.82 -7.88 12.50
C ASP A 44 -9.72 -6.93 13.30
N GLY A 45 -10.41 -6.00 12.62
CA GLY A 45 -11.28 -4.99 13.22
C GLY A 45 -10.54 -3.73 13.68
N GLY A 46 -9.24 -3.62 13.46
CA GLY A 46 -8.48 -2.39 13.69
C GLY A 46 -8.82 -1.29 12.68
N GLU A 47 -8.51 -0.05 13.04
CA GLU A 47 -8.59 1.10 12.14
C GLU A 47 -7.19 1.67 11.94
N ASP A 48 -6.86 2.08 10.71
CA ASP A 48 -5.61 2.75 10.40
C ASP A 48 -5.82 4.12 9.74
N GLY A 49 -4.93 5.04 10.11
CA GLY A 49 -4.80 6.34 9.50
C GLY A 49 -5.86 7.36 9.90
N TYR A 50 -5.77 8.53 9.28
CA TYR A 50 -6.75 9.60 9.43
C TYR A 50 -7.01 10.29 8.10
N TYR A 51 -8.28 10.43 7.76
CA TYR A 51 -8.77 11.10 6.58
C TYR A 51 -9.30 12.48 6.94
N MET A 52 -8.57 13.52 6.54
CA MET A 52 -9.00 14.91 6.70
C MET A 52 -9.85 15.35 5.49
N SER A 53 -9.38 15.06 4.27
CA SER A 53 -10.07 15.34 3.00
C SER A 53 -9.44 14.55 1.85
N ASP A 54 -10.01 14.62 0.64
CA ASP A 54 -9.48 13.94 -0.56
C ASP A 54 -8.04 14.37 -0.91
N ARG A 55 -7.63 15.55 -0.44
CA ARG A 55 -6.27 16.10 -0.66
C ARG A 55 -5.34 15.92 0.54
N CYS A 56 -5.84 15.41 1.67
CA CYS A 56 -5.05 15.25 2.88
C CYS A 56 -5.57 14.08 3.70
N TRP A 57 -4.83 12.99 3.68
CA TRP A 57 -5.05 11.83 4.52
C TRP A 57 -3.72 11.10 4.71
N GLY A 58 -3.61 10.34 5.78
CA GLY A 58 -2.41 9.58 6.12
C GLY A 58 -2.77 8.21 6.64
N SER A 59 -1.89 7.24 6.42
CA SER A 59 -2.05 5.83 6.81
C SER A 59 -0.67 5.28 7.15
N TYR A 60 -0.62 4.34 8.09
CA TYR A 60 0.61 3.62 8.41
C TYR A 60 0.81 2.35 7.59
N LEU A 61 -0.20 1.95 6.80
CA LEU A 61 -0.12 0.80 5.93
C LEU A 61 0.93 1.00 4.83
N HIS A 62 2.05 0.32 4.98
CA HIS A 62 3.00 0.13 3.89
C HIS A 62 2.33 -0.69 2.78
N GLY A 63 2.57 -0.30 1.53
CA GLY A 63 1.96 -0.93 0.35
C GLY A 63 0.54 -0.44 0.05
N ILE A 64 -0.02 0.52 0.79
CA ILE A 64 -1.37 1.06 0.52
C ILE A 64 -1.52 1.57 -0.92
N LEU A 65 -0.46 2.19 -1.48
CA LEU A 65 -0.43 2.70 -2.86
C LEU A 65 -0.19 1.63 -3.94
N ASP A 66 -0.01 0.36 -3.57
CA ASP A 66 0.07 -0.74 -4.54
C ASP A 66 -1.33 -1.32 -4.88
N ASN A 67 -2.39 -0.77 -4.29
CA ASN A 67 -3.76 -1.28 -4.42
C ASN A 67 -4.57 -0.47 -5.46
N PRO A 68 -5.18 -1.12 -6.47
CA PRO A 68 -5.92 -0.43 -7.52
C PRO A 68 -7.02 0.51 -7.01
N GLU A 69 -7.78 0.10 -5.99
CA GLU A 69 -8.86 0.91 -5.41
C GLU A 69 -8.34 2.26 -4.86
N VAL A 70 -7.17 2.25 -4.22
CA VAL A 70 -6.56 3.45 -3.65
C VAL A 70 -6.00 4.35 -4.75
N LEU A 71 -5.35 3.75 -5.76
CA LEU A 71 -4.79 4.47 -6.90
C LEU A 71 -5.89 5.13 -7.74
N ASP A 72 -6.99 4.41 -7.98
CA ASP A 72 -8.14 4.93 -8.72
C ASP A 72 -8.74 6.13 -7.98
N ARG A 73 -8.87 6.06 -6.64
CA ARG A 73 -9.31 7.21 -5.82
C ARG A 73 -8.36 8.40 -5.96
N LEU A 74 -7.05 8.17 -5.89
CA LEU A 74 -6.06 9.25 -6.02
C LEU A 74 -6.06 9.87 -7.41
N ALA A 75 -6.38 9.09 -8.44
CA ALA A 75 -6.46 9.52 -9.82
C ALA A 75 -7.83 10.10 -10.21
N GLU A 76 -8.81 10.15 -9.31
CA GLU A 76 -10.12 10.74 -9.58
C GLU A 76 -9.98 12.17 -10.13
N GLY A 77 -10.60 12.41 -11.29
CA GLY A 77 -10.52 13.70 -12.00
C GLY A 77 -9.34 13.83 -12.97
N LEU A 78 -8.44 12.84 -13.06
CA LEU A 78 -7.43 12.77 -14.11
C LEU A 78 -7.98 11.99 -15.32
N THR A 79 -7.72 12.49 -16.52
CA THR A 79 -8.03 11.77 -17.77
C THR A 79 -6.92 10.78 -18.10
N ARG A 80 -7.28 9.51 -18.28
CA ARG A 80 -6.36 8.47 -18.72
C ARG A 80 -6.30 8.45 -20.24
N ASP A 81 -5.13 8.69 -20.81
CA ASP A 81 -4.91 8.68 -22.29
C ASP A 81 -5.03 7.29 -22.93
N SER A 82 -5.06 6.20 -22.14
CA SER A 82 -5.23 4.85 -22.66
C SER A 82 -6.08 3.95 -21.75
N SER A 83 -6.98 3.17 -22.36
CA SER A 83 -7.85 2.21 -21.68
C SER A 83 -7.23 0.81 -21.58
N ALA A 84 -5.93 0.66 -21.84
CA ALA A 84 -5.30 -0.65 -21.80
C ALA A 84 -5.29 -1.20 -20.36
N PRO A 85 -5.73 -2.45 -20.14
CA PRO A 85 -5.53 -3.12 -18.86
C PRO A 85 -4.06 -3.09 -18.50
N PHE A 86 -3.74 -2.60 -17.30
CA PHE A 86 -2.38 -2.56 -16.79
C PHE A 86 -2.31 -3.40 -15.52
N ASP A 87 -1.57 -4.51 -15.60
CA ASP A 87 -1.28 -5.34 -14.44
C ASP A 87 -0.02 -4.82 -13.75
N TYR A 88 -0.22 -3.94 -12.77
CA TYR A 88 0.88 -3.38 -11.99
C TYR A 88 1.66 -4.45 -11.22
N GLY A 89 1.00 -5.50 -10.76
CA GLY A 89 1.64 -6.60 -10.04
C GLY A 89 2.64 -7.33 -10.94
N ALA A 90 2.19 -7.74 -12.12
CA ALA A 90 3.07 -8.37 -13.11
C ALA A 90 4.23 -7.45 -13.53
N PHE A 91 3.94 -6.16 -13.75
CA PHE A 91 4.97 -5.17 -14.11
C PHE A 91 6.03 -5.01 -13.01
N LYS A 92 5.62 -4.96 -11.74
CA LYS A 92 6.51 -4.84 -10.57
C LYS A 92 7.42 -6.06 -10.43
N GLU A 93 6.87 -7.26 -10.55
CA GLU A 93 7.65 -8.51 -10.51
C GLU A 93 8.67 -8.57 -11.67
N GLU A 94 8.28 -8.17 -12.89
CA GLU A 94 9.21 -8.10 -14.02
C GLU A 94 10.39 -7.15 -13.72
N GLN A 95 10.14 -6.01 -13.05
CA GLN A 95 11.22 -5.10 -12.69
C GLN A 95 12.12 -5.66 -11.58
N TYR A 96 11.57 -6.43 -10.64
CA TYR A 96 12.37 -7.14 -9.64
C TYR A 96 13.25 -8.21 -10.27
N ASP A 97 12.74 -8.97 -11.24
CA ASP A 97 13.53 -9.95 -11.95
C ASP A 97 14.70 -9.31 -12.72
N LYS A 98 14.46 -8.17 -13.38
CA LYS A 98 15.53 -7.38 -14.02
C LYS A 98 16.57 -6.92 -13.02
N LEU A 99 16.14 -6.36 -11.89
CA LEU A 99 17.05 -5.90 -10.84
C LEU A 99 17.86 -7.06 -10.26
N ALA A 100 17.22 -8.19 -9.97
CA ALA A 100 17.88 -9.39 -9.47
C ALA A 100 18.89 -9.94 -10.49
N GLY A 101 18.55 -9.95 -11.78
CA GLY A 101 19.48 -10.28 -12.86
C GLY A 101 20.70 -9.35 -12.87
N TRP A 102 20.48 -8.05 -12.76
CA TRP A 102 21.54 -7.06 -12.72
C TRP A 102 22.47 -7.23 -11.50
N VAL A 103 21.89 -7.47 -10.31
CA VAL A 103 22.66 -7.76 -9.09
C VAL A 103 23.50 -9.02 -9.27
N ARG A 104 22.94 -10.12 -9.78
CA ARG A 104 23.71 -11.36 -10.01
C ARG A 104 24.85 -11.20 -11.02
N ALA A 105 24.68 -10.30 -12.00
CA ALA A 105 25.71 -10.04 -13.01
C ALA A 105 26.87 -9.17 -12.47
N HIS A 106 26.63 -8.35 -11.44
CA HIS A 106 27.57 -7.31 -11.01
C HIS A 106 27.98 -7.39 -9.53
N ALA A 107 27.43 -8.32 -8.75
CA ALA A 107 27.80 -8.58 -7.36
C ALA A 107 28.19 -10.05 -7.17
N ASP A 108 29.15 -10.31 -6.27
CA ASP A 108 29.49 -11.67 -5.82
C ASP A 108 28.43 -12.13 -4.80
N VAL A 109 27.28 -12.53 -5.32
CA VAL A 109 26.13 -12.98 -4.52
C VAL A 109 26.48 -14.22 -3.70
N ASP A 110 27.36 -15.10 -4.22
CA ASP A 110 27.83 -16.30 -3.50
C ASP A 110 28.68 -15.93 -2.28
N TYR A 111 29.55 -14.92 -2.39
CA TYR A 111 30.28 -14.40 -1.25
C TYR A 111 29.34 -13.78 -0.20
N ILE A 112 28.32 -13.02 -0.64
CA ILE A 112 27.32 -12.43 0.26
C ILE A 112 26.59 -13.54 1.03
N TYR A 113 26.10 -14.59 0.37
CA TYR A 113 25.42 -15.69 1.05
C TYR A 113 26.34 -16.41 2.05
N ARG A 114 27.57 -16.75 1.65
CA ARG A 114 28.55 -17.39 2.53
C ARG A 114 28.86 -16.57 3.78
N THR A 115 28.87 -15.24 3.68
CA THR A 115 29.24 -14.35 4.80
C THR A 115 28.04 -13.92 5.65
N ALA A 116 26.84 -13.84 5.08
CA ALA A 116 25.62 -13.48 5.81
C ALA A 116 25.07 -14.61 6.71
N GLY A 117 25.67 -15.81 6.67
CA GLY A 117 25.17 -16.98 7.42
C GLY A 117 23.87 -17.57 6.85
N ALA A 118 23.43 -17.08 5.69
CA ALA A 118 22.35 -17.68 4.92
C ALA A 118 22.93 -18.89 4.18
N LYS A 119 22.49 -20.09 4.56
CA LYS A 119 22.78 -21.32 3.81
C LYS A 119 22.05 -21.34 2.48
#